data_AF-A0A958RT63-F1
#
_entry.id   AF-A0A958RT63-F1
#
_cell.length_a   1.000
_cell.length_b   1.000
_cell.length_c   1.000
_cell.angle_alpha   90.00
_cell.angle_beta   90.00
_cell.angle_gamma   90.00
#
_symmetry.space_group_name_H-M   'P 1'
#
loop_
_entity.id
_entity.type
_entity.pdbx_description
1 polymer ?
#
loop_
_entity_poly.entity_id
_entity_poly.type
_entity_poly.pdbx_seq_one_letter_code
_entity_poly.pdbx_strand_id
1 'polypeptide(L)'
;LKKFGMQFISTPFQSAIRPANTGMNAKKLPDGSYTTNTNHPDWLKLADHDNFGLFPAEYSSGLISKFPILNLNVISDLKWKDFDPSFDPAAFKDARGLPYRRDLELFDKNFMDVTIVIGATPVHVIILHTVPAFNFGNPNGLNELRNAAQLRFLKYYLTGVVSKTDQPIVKSLNPGEAFIAMGDWNVDRDNSELEGAVVLKELGALFQYWIKDRVITYESQNYSPDRFSSQLDYILLSPHFDIVDSGVFRNENRIEKGCDGEPNDQKEGWKVVSYPSGEKTCYALVPDEMVLSKTASDHFAIFAEVTLKP
;
A
#
# COMPACT_ATOMS: atom_id res chain seq x y z
N LEU A 1 -40.77 -20.41 33.53
CA LEU A 1 -39.88 -19.24 33.37
C LEU A 1 -38.55 -19.70 32.79
N LYS A 2 -38.44 -19.71 31.45
CA LYS A 2 -37.17 -19.98 30.76
C LYS A 2 -36.30 -18.73 30.89
N LYS A 3 -35.17 -18.83 31.61
CA LYS A 3 -34.15 -17.78 31.63
C LYS A 3 -33.42 -17.80 30.29
N PHE A 4 -33.62 -16.75 29.49
CA PHE A 4 -32.74 -16.40 28.38
C PHE A 4 -31.37 -16.02 28.95
N GLY A 5 -30.37 -16.87 28.73
CA GLY A 5 -28.97 -16.51 28.93
C GLY A 5 -28.48 -15.82 27.66
N MET A 6 -28.20 -14.52 27.77
CA MET A 6 -27.58 -13.75 26.70
C MET A 6 -26.10 -14.14 26.65
N GLN A 7 -25.72 -14.93 25.65
CA GLN A 7 -24.32 -15.32 25.44
C GLN A 7 -23.66 -14.19 24.66
N PHE A 8 -22.81 -13.41 25.32
CA PHE A 8 -21.88 -12.52 24.63
C PHE A 8 -20.85 -13.39 23.90
N ILE A 9 -21.11 -13.67 22.63
CA ILE A 9 -20.09 -14.24 21.75
C ILE A 9 -19.22 -13.07 21.31
N SER A 10 -18.16 -12.77 22.07
CA SER A 10 -17.04 -12.03 21.50
C SER A 10 -16.36 -12.98 20.52
N THR A 11 -16.69 -12.92 19.24
CA THR A 11 -15.92 -13.65 18.23
C THR A 11 -14.49 -13.11 18.28
N PRO A 12 -13.48 -13.93 18.60
CA PRO A 12 -12.10 -13.44 18.60
C PRO A 12 -11.74 -12.99 17.19
N PHE A 13 -11.03 -11.87 17.07
CA PHE A 13 -10.44 -11.48 15.81
C PHE A 13 -9.50 -12.60 15.31
N GLN A 14 -9.56 -12.89 14.01
CA GLN A 14 -8.60 -13.74 13.32
C GLN A 14 -7.61 -12.88 12.55
N SER A 15 -6.39 -13.38 12.34
CA SER A 15 -5.36 -12.65 11.60
C SER A 15 -4.71 -13.51 10.52
N ALA A 16 -4.47 -12.92 9.35
CA ALA A 16 -3.63 -13.48 8.30
C ALA A 16 -2.50 -12.49 8.02
N ILE A 17 -1.33 -12.71 8.62
CA ILE A 17 -0.12 -11.88 8.41
C ILE A 17 0.89 -12.72 7.65
N ARG A 18 1.47 -12.18 6.57
CA ARG A 18 2.39 -12.95 5.71
C ARG A 18 3.64 -12.16 5.37
N PRO A 19 4.80 -12.84 5.35
CA PRO A 19 6.07 -12.18 5.05
C PRO A 19 6.07 -11.64 3.62
N ALA A 20 6.71 -10.49 3.44
CA ALA A 20 7.03 -9.91 2.15
C ALA A 20 8.37 -10.46 1.61
N ASN A 21 8.60 -10.41 0.29
CA ASN A 21 9.89 -10.76 -0.31
C ASN A 21 10.99 -9.71 -0.08
N THR A 22 10.63 -8.49 0.28
CA THR A 22 11.52 -7.40 0.66
C THR A 22 12.47 -7.84 1.77
N GLY A 23 13.75 -7.56 1.57
CA GLY A 23 14.83 -7.82 2.52
C GLY A 23 15.21 -9.30 2.66
N MET A 24 14.62 -10.23 1.90
CA MET A 24 14.94 -11.65 2.00
C MET A 24 16.39 -11.96 1.64
N ASN A 25 17.00 -11.17 0.74
CA ASN A 25 18.42 -11.22 0.41
C ASN A 25 19.25 -10.10 1.06
N ALA A 26 18.71 -9.42 2.08
CA ALA A 26 19.47 -8.42 2.81
C ALA A 26 20.72 -9.04 3.46
N LYS A 27 21.78 -8.24 3.58
CA LYS A 27 23.05 -8.67 4.17
C LYS A 27 23.12 -8.25 5.63
N LYS A 28 23.69 -9.14 6.43
CA LYS A 28 23.98 -8.90 7.85
C LYS A 28 25.23 -8.04 8.01
N LEU A 29 25.25 -7.29 9.10
CA LEU A 29 26.43 -6.64 9.66
C LEU A 29 27.43 -7.70 10.21
N PRO A 30 28.69 -7.32 10.50
CA PRO A 30 29.69 -8.26 11.04
C PRO A 30 29.29 -8.95 12.35
N ASP A 31 28.40 -8.35 13.13
CA ASP A 31 27.86 -8.91 14.38
C ASP A 31 26.67 -9.88 14.16
N GLY A 32 26.27 -10.10 12.90
CA GLY A 32 25.18 -10.98 12.52
C GLY A 32 23.78 -10.34 12.56
N SER A 33 23.67 -9.05 12.92
CA SER A 33 22.42 -8.28 12.90
C SER A 33 22.12 -7.69 11.51
N TYR A 34 20.89 -7.18 11.32
CA TYR A 34 20.53 -6.37 10.17
C TYR A 34 20.48 -4.90 10.57
N THR A 35 20.83 -3.99 9.66
CA THR A 35 20.55 -2.57 9.88
C THR A 35 19.06 -2.29 9.64
N THR A 36 18.50 -1.32 10.35
CA THR A 36 17.17 -0.74 10.06
C THR A 36 17.26 0.73 9.69
N ASN A 37 18.49 1.26 9.61
CA ASN A 37 18.75 2.67 9.40
C ASN A 37 19.25 2.92 7.97
N THR A 38 18.43 3.61 7.19
CA THR A 38 18.76 4.07 5.83
C THR A 38 19.80 5.19 5.81
N ASN A 39 20.20 5.74 6.97
CA ASN A 39 21.35 6.65 7.08
C ASN A 39 22.69 5.92 7.30
N HIS A 40 22.68 4.59 7.43
CA HIS A 40 23.92 3.83 7.52
C HIS A 40 24.74 4.01 6.24
N PRO A 41 26.05 4.31 6.29
CA PRO A 41 26.84 4.65 5.09
C PRO A 41 26.82 3.56 4.01
N ASP A 42 26.68 2.30 4.42
CA ASP A 42 26.58 1.14 3.52
C ASP A 42 25.14 0.60 3.36
N TRP A 43 24.10 1.33 3.74
CA TRP A 43 22.70 0.82 3.69
C TRP A 43 22.36 0.21 2.33
N LEU A 44 22.79 0.84 1.24
CA LEU A 44 22.51 0.38 -0.11
C LEU A 44 23.22 -0.94 -0.44
N LYS A 45 24.40 -1.19 0.12
CA LYS A 45 25.14 -2.47 -0.05
C LYS A 45 24.53 -3.60 0.80
N LEU A 46 23.89 -3.22 1.90
CA LEU A 46 23.24 -4.14 2.85
C LEU A 46 21.81 -4.50 2.44
N ALA A 47 21.12 -3.61 1.70
CA ALA A 47 19.79 -3.85 1.20
C ALA A 47 19.73 -5.03 0.20
N ASP A 48 18.61 -5.74 0.22
CA ASP A 48 18.25 -6.72 -0.81
C ASP A 48 18.30 -6.07 -2.20
N HIS A 49 18.98 -6.75 -3.11
CA HIS A 49 19.20 -6.32 -4.48
C HIS A 49 17.95 -6.30 -5.34
N ASP A 50 17.08 -7.28 -5.16
CA ASP A 50 15.99 -7.52 -6.09
C ASP A 50 14.71 -6.81 -5.69
N ASN A 51 14.42 -6.83 -4.39
CA ASN A 51 13.14 -6.38 -3.85
C ASN A 51 13.26 -5.17 -2.92
N PHE A 52 14.48 -4.66 -2.69
CA PHE A 52 14.78 -3.71 -1.62
C PHE A 52 14.47 -4.30 -0.22
N GLY A 53 14.88 -3.61 0.84
CA GLY A 53 14.69 -4.01 2.23
C GLY A 53 16.03 -4.29 2.93
N LEU A 54 16.18 -3.79 4.15
CA LEU A 54 17.37 -3.89 4.98
C LEU A 54 17.35 -5.11 5.92
N PHE A 55 16.20 -5.74 6.10
CA PHE A 55 16.04 -6.97 6.87
C PHE A 55 14.90 -7.85 6.31
N PRO A 56 14.92 -9.18 6.55
CA PRO A 56 13.92 -10.10 5.99
C PRO A 56 12.49 -9.72 6.36
N ALA A 57 11.60 -9.74 5.36
CA ALA A 57 10.18 -9.48 5.48
C ALA A 57 9.82 -8.05 5.95
N GLU A 58 10.73 -7.07 5.74
CA GLU A 58 10.40 -5.65 5.86
C GLU A 58 9.18 -5.33 4.98
N TYR A 59 8.24 -4.48 5.41
CA TYR A 59 7.00 -4.20 4.66
C TYR A 59 6.03 -5.38 4.47
N SER A 60 6.09 -6.39 5.34
CA SER A 60 5.05 -7.43 5.43
C SER A 60 3.65 -6.85 5.60
N SER A 61 2.65 -7.55 5.08
CA SER A 61 1.25 -7.15 5.07
C SER A 61 0.40 -8.15 5.85
N GLY A 62 -0.81 -7.75 6.23
CA GLY A 62 -1.75 -8.67 6.85
C GLY A 62 -3.17 -8.15 7.00
N LEU A 63 -4.09 -9.08 7.26
CA LEU A 63 -5.48 -8.85 7.58
C LEU A 63 -5.75 -9.16 9.05
N ILE A 64 -6.54 -8.32 9.72
CA ILE A 64 -7.18 -8.67 10.99
C ILE A 64 -8.71 -8.58 10.77
N SER A 65 -9.43 -9.66 11.06
CA SER A 65 -10.84 -9.81 10.71
C SER A 65 -11.67 -10.25 11.91
N LYS A 66 -12.84 -9.62 12.11
CA LYS A 66 -13.89 -10.12 13.03
C LYS A 66 -14.66 -11.30 12.44
N PHE A 67 -14.59 -11.47 11.11
CA PHE A 67 -15.23 -12.54 10.37
C PHE A 67 -14.29 -13.74 10.25
N PRO A 68 -14.80 -14.99 10.27
CA PRO A 68 -13.98 -16.18 10.10
C PRO A 68 -13.21 -16.16 8.77
N ILE A 69 -11.93 -16.53 8.81
CA ILE A 69 -11.09 -16.76 7.63
C ILE A 69 -11.23 -18.24 7.23
N LEU A 70 -11.68 -18.51 6.01
CA LEU A 70 -11.81 -19.87 5.48
C LEU A 70 -10.58 -20.32 4.72
N ASN A 71 -9.99 -19.41 3.95
CA ASN A 71 -8.90 -19.71 3.05
C ASN A 71 -7.95 -18.53 2.97
N LEU A 72 -6.69 -18.84 2.70
CA LEU A 72 -5.67 -17.86 2.45
C LEU A 72 -4.77 -18.36 1.33
N ASN A 73 -4.77 -17.63 0.23
CA ASN A 73 -3.85 -17.82 -0.89
C ASN A 73 -2.83 -16.68 -0.89
N VAL A 74 -1.55 -17.02 -0.97
CA VAL A 74 -0.44 -16.05 -0.95
C VAL A 74 0.42 -16.30 -2.16
N ILE A 75 0.68 -15.26 -2.93
CA ILE A 75 1.51 -15.30 -4.12
C ILE A 75 2.69 -14.38 -3.85
N SER A 76 3.84 -14.97 -3.61
CA SER A 76 5.10 -14.25 -3.41
C SER A 76 6.18 -14.71 -4.39
N ASP A 77 6.16 -15.96 -4.84
CA ASP A 77 7.21 -16.58 -5.65
C ASP A 77 6.94 -16.58 -7.17
N LEU A 78 5.83 -15.99 -7.62
CA LEU A 78 5.52 -15.84 -9.04
C LEU A 78 6.62 -15.02 -9.72
N LYS A 79 7.35 -15.63 -10.67
CA LYS A 79 8.38 -14.93 -11.44
C LYS A 79 7.72 -14.00 -12.44
N TRP A 80 8.29 -12.81 -12.64
CA TRP A 80 7.73 -11.83 -13.57
C TRP A 80 7.69 -12.38 -14.99
N LYS A 81 8.76 -13.03 -15.45
CA LYS A 81 8.81 -13.70 -16.76
C LYS A 81 7.73 -14.78 -16.97
N ASP A 82 7.17 -15.35 -15.90
CA ASP A 82 6.12 -16.37 -15.99
C ASP A 82 4.74 -15.71 -16.07
N PHE A 83 4.63 -14.42 -15.72
CA PHE A 83 3.46 -13.58 -15.95
C PHE A 83 3.55 -12.79 -17.26
N ASP A 84 4.71 -12.29 -17.65
CA ASP A 84 4.98 -11.62 -18.93
C ASP A 84 6.28 -12.15 -19.53
N PRO A 85 6.21 -13.20 -20.39
CA PRO A 85 7.40 -13.80 -21.00
C PRO A 85 8.17 -12.90 -21.95
N SER A 86 7.60 -11.74 -22.33
CA SER A 86 8.27 -10.78 -23.20
C SER A 86 9.18 -9.81 -22.43
N PHE A 87 9.02 -9.74 -21.10
CA PHE A 87 9.79 -8.84 -20.26
C PHE A 87 11.12 -9.46 -19.78
N ASP A 88 12.24 -8.75 -19.95
CA ASP A 88 13.55 -9.13 -19.43
C ASP A 88 14.02 -8.14 -18.34
N PRO A 89 13.89 -8.49 -17.05
CA PRO A 89 14.36 -7.62 -15.96
C PRO A 89 15.87 -7.33 -16.02
N ALA A 90 16.68 -8.22 -16.63
CA ALA A 90 18.13 -8.05 -16.68
C ALA A 90 18.59 -6.89 -17.60
N ALA A 91 17.67 -6.31 -18.39
CA ALA A 91 17.92 -5.09 -19.15
C ALA A 91 17.95 -3.83 -18.25
N PHE A 92 17.47 -3.93 -17.02
CA PHE A 92 17.38 -2.84 -16.04
C PHE A 92 18.41 -3.02 -14.92
N LYS A 93 18.65 -1.94 -14.16
CA LYS A 93 19.65 -1.92 -13.09
C LYS A 93 19.10 -1.31 -11.81
N ASP A 94 19.57 -1.82 -10.68
CA ASP A 94 19.27 -1.27 -9.36
C ASP A 94 19.99 0.07 -9.13
N ALA A 95 19.80 0.67 -7.95
CA ALA A 95 20.46 1.93 -7.58
C ALA A 95 21.99 1.81 -7.40
N ARG A 96 22.56 0.59 -7.42
CA ARG A 96 24.01 0.34 -7.45
C ARG A 96 24.55 0.15 -8.87
N GLY A 97 23.69 0.17 -9.88
CA GLY A 97 24.06 -0.09 -11.27
C GLY A 97 24.24 -1.58 -11.60
N LEU A 98 23.82 -2.47 -10.70
CA LEU A 98 23.85 -3.92 -10.91
C LEU A 98 22.58 -4.37 -11.65
N PRO A 99 22.69 -5.26 -12.65
CA PRO A 99 21.51 -5.75 -13.36
C PRO A 99 20.59 -6.55 -12.43
N TYR A 100 19.28 -6.44 -12.62
CA TYR A 100 18.33 -7.31 -11.93
C TYR A 100 18.44 -8.76 -12.41
N ARG A 101 18.05 -9.71 -11.57
CA ARG A 101 18.01 -11.11 -11.96
C ARG A 101 16.90 -11.37 -12.98
N ARG A 102 17.13 -12.30 -13.92
CA ARG A 102 16.11 -12.72 -14.91
C ARG A 102 14.92 -13.43 -14.27
N ASP A 103 15.13 -14.07 -13.13
CA ASP A 103 14.10 -14.74 -12.34
C ASP A 103 13.57 -13.85 -11.20
N LEU A 104 13.54 -12.53 -11.40
CA LEU A 104 12.92 -11.59 -10.48
C LEU A 104 11.44 -11.94 -10.25
N GLU A 105 11.02 -11.95 -8.98
CA GLU A 105 9.61 -12.11 -8.61
C GLU A 105 8.77 -10.95 -9.16
N LEU A 106 7.50 -11.18 -9.51
CA LEU A 106 6.59 -10.10 -9.88
C LEU A 106 6.32 -9.20 -8.67
N PHE A 107 6.04 -9.81 -7.52
CA PHE A 107 5.76 -9.11 -6.26
C PHE A 107 7.03 -8.92 -5.43
N ASP A 108 7.36 -7.68 -5.09
CA ASP A 108 8.43 -7.32 -4.15
C ASP A 108 7.99 -7.53 -2.70
N LYS A 109 6.68 -7.44 -2.43
CA LYS A 109 6.08 -7.91 -1.17
C LYS A 109 5.42 -9.26 -1.38
N ASN A 110 4.10 -9.26 -1.51
CA ASN A 110 3.25 -10.41 -1.82
C ASN A 110 1.90 -9.90 -2.35
N PHE A 111 1.15 -10.81 -2.95
CA PHE A 111 -0.28 -10.66 -3.24
C PHE A 111 -1.03 -11.67 -2.37
N MET A 112 -2.02 -11.21 -1.60
CA MET A 112 -2.82 -12.09 -0.73
C MET A 112 -4.27 -12.06 -1.14
N ASP A 113 -4.88 -13.23 -1.26
CA ASP A 113 -6.34 -13.41 -1.30
C ASP A 113 -6.77 -14.14 -0.03
N VAL A 114 -7.50 -13.43 0.83
CA VAL A 114 -8.04 -13.96 2.08
C VAL A 114 -9.55 -14.11 1.96
N THR A 115 -10.05 -15.35 1.94
CA THR A 115 -11.49 -15.58 1.92
C THR A 115 -12.05 -15.53 3.35
N ILE A 116 -12.91 -14.56 3.63
CA ILE A 116 -13.66 -14.44 4.88
C ILE A 116 -15.14 -14.82 4.69
N VAL A 117 -15.87 -15.03 5.78
CA VAL A 117 -17.33 -15.28 5.74
C VAL A 117 -18.10 -14.19 6.44
N ILE A 118 -18.96 -13.51 5.68
CA ILE A 118 -19.93 -12.55 6.21
C ILE A 118 -21.31 -13.22 6.16
N GLY A 119 -21.83 -13.63 7.31
CA GLY A 119 -23.06 -14.43 7.38
C GLY A 119 -22.86 -15.81 6.76
N ALA A 120 -23.40 -16.04 5.56
CA ALA A 120 -23.21 -17.26 4.78
C ALA A 120 -22.42 -17.02 3.47
N THR A 121 -22.03 -15.78 3.21
CA THR A 121 -21.42 -15.37 1.93
C THR A 121 -19.90 -15.33 2.05
N PRO A 122 -19.17 -16.10 1.23
CA PRO A 122 -17.72 -15.96 1.13
C PRO A 122 -17.37 -14.64 0.44
N VAL A 123 -16.40 -13.92 0.99
CA VAL A 123 -15.88 -12.67 0.44
C VAL A 123 -14.36 -12.76 0.34
N HIS A 124 -13.83 -12.48 -0.84
CA HIS A 124 -12.40 -12.38 -1.08
C HIS A 124 -11.88 -11.01 -0.64
N VAL A 125 -10.92 -11.00 0.27
CA VAL A 125 -10.22 -9.80 0.69
C VAL A 125 -8.83 -9.85 0.08
N ILE A 126 -8.65 -9.07 -0.98
CA ILE A 126 -7.38 -8.96 -1.69
C ILE A 126 -6.54 -7.90 -1.00
N ILE A 127 -5.31 -8.26 -0.58
CA ILE A 127 -4.33 -7.33 -0.03
C ILE A 127 -3.15 -7.27 -0.99
N LEU A 128 -2.85 -6.05 -1.45
CA LEU A 128 -1.74 -5.79 -2.35
C LEU A 128 -1.02 -4.51 -1.93
N HIS A 129 0.28 -4.62 -1.73
CA HIS A 129 1.20 -3.49 -1.61
C HIS A 129 2.19 -3.58 -2.77
N THR A 130 2.02 -2.75 -3.78
CA THR A 130 2.86 -2.77 -4.99
C THR A 130 4.22 -2.10 -4.75
N VAL A 131 5.17 -2.24 -5.68
CA VAL A 131 6.35 -1.36 -5.72
C VAL A 131 5.92 0.09 -5.93
N PRO A 132 6.68 1.09 -5.43
CA PRO A 132 6.50 2.50 -5.78
C PRO A 132 6.46 2.72 -7.30
N ALA A 133 5.52 3.50 -7.84
CA ALA A 133 5.52 3.89 -9.25
C ALA A 133 6.51 5.04 -9.54
N PHE A 134 7.71 4.96 -8.97
CA PHE A 134 8.80 5.90 -9.18
C PHE A 134 10.15 5.22 -8.98
N ASN A 135 11.14 5.62 -9.78
CA ASN A 135 12.47 5.01 -9.78
C ASN A 135 13.50 5.69 -8.85
N PHE A 136 13.09 6.64 -8.01
CA PHE A 136 13.99 7.32 -7.05
C PHE A 136 15.21 7.98 -7.70
N GLY A 137 15.03 8.54 -8.90
CA GLY A 137 16.09 9.15 -9.69
C GLY A 137 17.02 8.17 -10.42
N ASN A 138 16.78 6.86 -10.33
CA ASN A 138 17.50 5.86 -11.12
C ASN A 138 16.91 5.76 -12.54
N PRO A 139 17.61 6.24 -13.59
CA PRO A 139 17.10 6.22 -14.96
C PRO A 139 17.03 4.81 -15.56
N ASN A 140 17.66 3.81 -14.93
CA ASN A 140 17.66 2.42 -15.38
C ASN A 140 16.80 1.52 -14.48
N GLY A 141 15.99 2.11 -13.57
CA GLY A 141 15.11 1.37 -12.68
C GLY A 141 13.92 0.77 -13.43
N LEU A 142 13.27 -0.22 -12.80
CA LEU A 142 12.10 -0.91 -13.35
C LEU A 142 10.82 -0.74 -12.50
N ASN A 143 10.86 0.13 -11.49
CA ASN A 143 9.80 0.23 -10.48
C ASN A 143 8.45 0.63 -11.10
N GLU A 144 8.45 1.62 -11.99
CA GLU A 144 7.25 2.05 -12.71
C GLU A 144 6.62 0.91 -13.54
N LEU A 145 7.45 0.12 -14.22
CA LEU A 145 7.00 -1.02 -15.03
C LEU A 145 6.50 -2.18 -14.16
N ARG A 146 7.17 -2.43 -13.04
CA ARG A 146 6.79 -3.48 -12.09
C ARG A 146 5.52 -3.13 -11.34
N ASN A 147 5.31 -1.85 -10.99
CA ASN A 147 4.04 -1.36 -10.43
C ASN A 147 2.89 -1.65 -11.40
N ALA A 148 3.06 -1.26 -12.67
CA ALA A 148 2.07 -1.51 -13.70
C ALA A 148 1.79 -3.02 -13.86
N ALA A 149 2.81 -3.86 -13.92
CA ALA A 149 2.65 -5.32 -14.04
C ALA A 149 1.91 -5.94 -12.83
N GLN A 150 2.21 -5.49 -11.61
CA GLN A 150 1.50 -5.94 -10.40
C GLN A 150 0.02 -5.51 -10.42
N LEU A 151 -0.29 -4.31 -10.93
CA LEU A 151 -1.67 -3.84 -11.10
C LEU A 151 -2.39 -4.55 -12.25
N ARG A 152 -1.71 -4.88 -13.35
CA ARG A 152 -2.27 -5.74 -14.42
C ARG A 152 -2.59 -7.13 -13.88
N PHE A 153 -1.73 -7.68 -13.03
CA PHE A 153 -2.02 -8.93 -12.33
C PHE A 153 -3.28 -8.78 -11.46
N LEU A 154 -3.41 -7.71 -10.66
CA LEU A 154 -4.61 -7.47 -9.86
C LEU A 154 -5.87 -7.42 -10.75
N LYS A 155 -5.83 -6.66 -11.86
CA LYS A 155 -6.95 -6.58 -12.80
C LYS A 155 -7.31 -7.94 -13.37
N TYR A 156 -6.32 -8.69 -13.84
CA TYR A 156 -6.53 -10.06 -14.30
C TYR A 156 -7.14 -10.93 -13.19
N TYR A 157 -6.61 -10.85 -11.98
CA TYR A 157 -7.06 -11.68 -10.87
C TYR A 157 -8.53 -11.42 -10.51
N LEU A 158 -8.97 -10.16 -10.58
CA LEU A 158 -10.35 -9.75 -10.27
C LEU A 158 -11.34 -10.00 -11.42
N THR A 159 -10.87 -10.06 -12.67
CA THR A 159 -11.77 -10.04 -13.86
C THR A 159 -11.62 -11.25 -14.78
N GLY A 160 -10.53 -12.00 -14.68
CA GLY A 160 -10.10 -13.00 -15.66
C GLY A 160 -9.64 -12.40 -17.01
N VAL A 161 -9.66 -11.07 -17.17
CA VAL A 161 -9.28 -10.40 -18.42
C VAL A 161 -7.76 -10.25 -18.47
N VAL A 162 -7.16 -10.83 -19.50
CA VAL A 162 -5.70 -10.85 -19.69
C VAL A 162 -5.28 -9.70 -20.62
N SER A 163 -4.23 -8.97 -20.26
CA SER A 163 -3.62 -7.98 -21.15
C SER A 163 -2.83 -8.67 -22.26
N LYS A 164 -2.46 -7.94 -23.33
CA LYS A 164 -1.91 -8.57 -24.54
C LYS A 164 -0.62 -9.39 -24.34
N THR A 165 0.26 -8.98 -23.43
CA THR A 165 1.55 -9.65 -23.17
C THR A 165 1.49 -10.63 -22.00
N ASP A 166 0.49 -10.51 -21.14
CA ASP A 166 0.38 -11.28 -19.91
C ASP A 166 -0.02 -12.75 -20.22
N GLN A 167 0.56 -13.71 -19.52
CA GLN A 167 0.31 -15.15 -19.61
C GLN A 167 0.12 -15.74 -18.21
N PRO A 168 -0.93 -15.34 -17.49
CA PRO A 168 -1.09 -15.71 -16.09
C PRO A 168 -1.23 -17.23 -15.91
N ILE A 169 -0.37 -17.78 -15.06
CA ILE A 169 -0.44 -19.19 -14.62
C ILE A 169 -1.30 -19.38 -13.37
N VAL A 170 -1.54 -18.30 -12.64
CA VAL A 170 -2.40 -18.28 -11.45
C VAL A 170 -3.85 -18.15 -11.89
N LYS A 171 -4.75 -18.96 -11.32
CA LYS A 171 -6.18 -18.86 -11.58
C LYS A 171 -6.74 -17.54 -10.98
N SER A 172 -7.46 -16.78 -11.78
CA SER A 172 -8.25 -15.62 -11.32
C SER A 172 -9.42 -16.05 -10.42
N LEU A 173 -10.09 -15.07 -9.82
CA LEU A 173 -11.42 -15.26 -9.24
C LEU A 173 -12.41 -15.75 -10.30
N ASN A 174 -13.42 -16.50 -9.87
CA ASN A 174 -14.53 -16.88 -10.73
C ASN A 174 -15.46 -15.67 -10.93
N PRO A 175 -16.09 -15.52 -12.11
CA PRO A 175 -17.07 -14.45 -12.32
C PRO A 175 -18.19 -14.48 -11.28
N GLY A 176 -18.51 -13.33 -10.70
CA GLY A 176 -19.59 -13.18 -9.72
C GLY A 176 -19.17 -13.41 -8.26
N GLU A 177 -17.90 -13.70 -7.97
CA GLU A 177 -17.42 -13.76 -6.58
C GLU A 177 -17.36 -12.35 -5.96
N ALA A 178 -17.79 -12.23 -4.70
CA ALA A 178 -17.72 -10.98 -3.96
C ALA A 178 -16.29 -10.73 -3.49
N PHE A 179 -15.77 -9.52 -3.75
CA PHE A 179 -14.44 -9.13 -3.29
C PHE A 179 -14.38 -7.69 -2.79
N ILE A 180 -13.38 -7.45 -1.94
CA ILE A 180 -12.83 -6.16 -1.55
C ILE A 180 -11.31 -6.25 -1.81
N ALA A 181 -10.76 -5.39 -2.65
CA ALA A 181 -9.33 -5.31 -2.90
C ALA A 181 -8.76 -4.02 -2.32
N MET A 182 -7.69 -4.10 -1.53
CA MET A 182 -7.15 -2.93 -0.84
C MET A 182 -5.65 -2.98 -0.61
N GLY A 183 -5.08 -1.80 -0.37
CA GLY A 183 -3.69 -1.62 0.05
C GLY A 183 -3.06 -0.39 -0.60
N ASP A 184 -1.74 -0.27 -0.42
CA ASP A 184 -0.93 0.76 -1.05
C ASP A 184 -0.55 0.32 -2.47
N TRP A 185 -1.21 0.91 -3.46
CA TRP A 185 -0.98 0.64 -4.88
C TRP A 185 0.03 1.60 -5.51
N ASN A 186 0.60 2.50 -4.70
CA ASN A 186 1.83 3.24 -4.96
C ASN A 186 1.83 4.08 -6.25
N VAL A 187 0.65 4.40 -6.79
CA VAL A 187 0.47 5.24 -7.97
C VAL A 187 -0.78 6.11 -7.80
N ASP A 188 -0.65 7.40 -8.13
CA ASP A 188 -1.82 8.29 -8.20
C ASP A 188 -2.60 8.00 -9.48
N ARG A 189 -3.86 7.59 -9.34
CA ARG A 189 -4.73 7.28 -10.48
C ARG A 189 -4.90 8.45 -11.44
N ASP A 190 -4.71 9.70 -11.00
CA ASP A 190 -4.86 10.87 -11.87
C ASP A 190 -3.62 11.12 -12.73
N ASN A 191 -2.48 10.48 -12.43
CA ASN A 191 -1.25 10.60 -13.21
C ASN A 191 -1.27 9.69 -14.45
N SER A 192 -1.95 10.13 -15.53
CA SER A 192 -2.11 9.34 -16.76
C SER A 192 -0.83 9.06 -17.56
N GLU A 193 0.31 9.63 -17.18
CA GLU A 193 1.61 9.31 -17.78
C GLU A 193 2.10 7.93 -17.36
N LEU A 194 1.64 7.43 -16.20
CA LEU A 194 2.03 6.14 -15.64
C LEU A 194 1.07 5.03 -16.05
N GLU A 195 1.59 3.94 -16.60
CA GLU A 195 0.78 2.78 -17.01
C GLU A 195 -0.06 2.21 -15.84
N GLY A 196 0.51 2.16 -14.63
CA GLY A 196 -0.21 1.72 -13.43
C GLY A 196 -1.47 2.56 -13.15
N ALA A 197 -1.40 3.88 -13.35
CA ALA A 197 -2.56 4.76 -13.19
C ALA A 197 -3.65 4.49 -14.24
N VAL A 198 -3.26 4.14 -15.47
CA VAL A 198 -4.21 3.72 -16.51
C VAL A 198 -4.95 2.45 -16.08
N VAL A 199 -4.24 1.45 -15.53
CA VAL A 199 -4.86 0.23 -15.00
C VAL A 199 -5.83 0.55 -13.85
N LEU A 200 -5.49 1.49 -12.97
CA LEU A 200 -6.40 1.95 -11.90
C LEU A 200 -7.67 2.60 -12.46
N LYS A 201 -7.56 3.43 -13.50
CA LYS A 201 -8.74 4.01 -14.17
C LYS A 201 -9.64 2.95 -14.79
N GLU A 202 -9.05 1.91 -15.40
CA GLU A 202 -9.80 0.78 -15.95
C GLU A 202 -10.51 -0.03 -14.84
N LEU A 203 -9.85 -0.28 -13.71
CA LEU A 203 -10.47 -0.90 -12.55
C LEU A 203 -11.65 -0.08 -12.03
N GLY A 204 -11.51 1.25 -11.94
CA GLY A 204 -12.59 2.16 -11.54
C GLY A 204 -13.74 2.27 -12.54
N ALA A 205 -13.56 1.82 -13.78
CA ALA A 205 -14.65 1.71 -14.76
C ALA A 205 -15.44 0.40 -14.63
N LEU A 206 -14.84 -0.63 -14.02
CA LEU A 206 -15.44 -1.95 -13.81
C LEU A 206 -16.03 -2.11 -12.41
N PHE A 207 -15.45 -1.43 -11.43
CA PHE A 207 -15.71 -1.59 -10.01
C PHE A 207 -15.82 -0.23 -9.31
N GLN A 208 -16.16 -0.25 -8.02
CA GLN A 208 -16.36 0.95 -7.23
C GLN A 208 -15.19 1.20 -6.29
N TYR A 209 -14.51 2.34 -6.41
CA TYR A 209 -13.60 2.80 -5.36
C TYR A 209 -14.36 3.26 -4.13
N TRP A 210 -13.79 3.07 -2.94
CA TRP A 210 -14.40 3.48 -1.67
C TRP A 210 -14.73 4.98 -1.62
N ILE A 211 -13.96 5.79 -2.34
CA ILE A 211 -14.19 7.22 -2.49
C ILE A 211 -14.09 7.63 -3.96
N LYS A 212 -15.08 8.41 -4.40
CA LYS A 212 -15.19 8.83 -5.79
C LYS A 212 -14.16 9.90 -6.12
N ASP A 213 -14.08 10.94 -5.30
CA ASP A 213 -13.19 12.07 -5.54
C ASP A 213 -11.75 11.72 -5.16
N ARG A 214 -10.79 12.42 -5.76
CA ARG A 214 -9.39 12.25 -5.38
C ARG A 214 -9.20 12.73 -3.94
N VAL A 215 -8.52 11.93 -3.14
CA VAL A 215 -8.14 12.24 -1.76
C VAL A 215 -6.64 12.14 -1.59
N ILE A 216 -6.12 12.65 -0.47
CA ILE A 216 -4.71 12.52 -0.11
C ILE A 216 -4.59 11.37 0.89
N THR A 217 -3.86 10.33 0.53
CA THR A 217 -3.57 9.20 1.43
C THR A 217 -2.10 9.11 1.78
N TYR A 218 -1.23 9.83 1.07
CA TYR A 218 0.20 9.94 1.35
C TYR A 218 0.63 11.39 1.35
N GLU A 219 1.54 11.76 2.26
CA GLU A 219 2.27 13.02 2.17
C GLU A 219 3.66 12.94 2.81
N SER A 220 4.58 13.77 2.32
CA SER A 220 5.90 13.87 2.94
C SER A 220 5.83 14.31 4.42
N GLN A 221 6.78 13.82 5.22
CA GLN A 221 6.76 13.95 6.68
C GLN A 221 6.97 15.37 7.23
N ASN A 222 7.39 16.32 6.39
CA ASN A 222 7.50 17.72 6.80
C ASN A 222 6.10 18.37 6.95
N TYR A 223 6.09 19.57 7.53
CA TYR A 223 4.87 20.37 7.75
C TYR A 223 4.71 21.53 6.76
N SER A 224 5.42 21.51 5.63
CA SER A 224 5.30 22.57 4.63
C SER A 224 3.88 22.60 4.04
N PRO A 225 3.28 23.78 3.80
CA PRO A 225 1.95 23.88 3.19
C PRO A 225 1.87 23.24 1.80
N ASP A 226 2.94 23.33 1.02
CA ASP A 226 3.12 22.84 -0.35
C ASP A 226 3.81 21.48 -0.45
N ARG A 227 3.85 20.75 0.67
CA ARG A 227 4.48 19.44 0.76
C ARG A 227 3.91 18.46 -0.26
N PHE A 228 4.77 17.59 -0.77
CA PHE A 228 4.35 16.55 -1.71
C PHE A 228 3.26 15.67 -1.08
N SER A 229 2.19 15.46 -1.83
CA SER A 229 1.04 14.64 -1.43
C SER A 229 0.44 13.91 -2.64
N SER A 230 -0.10 12.72 -2.39
CA SER A 230 -0.59 11.82 -3.44
C SER A 230 -1.72 10.92 -2.92
N GLN A 231 -2.49 10.33 -3.83
CA GLN A 231 -3.35 9.19 -3.53
C GLN A 231 -2.62 7.90 -3.89
N LEU A 232 -2.18 7.13 -2.89
CA LEU A 232 -1.45 5.88 -3.11
C LEU A 232 -2.21 4.66 -2.59
N ASP A 233 -3.10 4.86 -1.63
CA ASP A 233 -3.87 3.80 -0.97
C ASP A 233 -5.26 3.70 -1.55
N TYR A 234 -5.76 2.48 -1.75
CA TYR A 234 -7.06 2.25 -2.34
C TYR A 234 -7.84 1.13 -1.64
N ILE A 235 -9.17 1.25 -1.68
CA ILE A 235 -10.14 0.17 -1.45
C ILE A 235 -11.05 0.11 -2.69
N LEU A 236 -11.10 -1.03 -3.35
CA LEU A 236 -11.91 -1.30 -4.54
C LEU A 236 -12.90 -2.42 -4.22
N LEU A 237 -14.16 -2.18 -4.53
CA LEU A 237 -15.28 -3.05 -4.16
C LEU A 237 -15.95 -3.63 -5.39
N SER A 238 -16.24 -4.92 -5.33
CA SER A 238 -17.12 -5.58 -6.29
C SER A 238 -18.56 -5.02 -6.22
N PRO A 239 -19.40 -5.22 -7.25
CA PRO A 239 -20.77 -4.70 -7.28
C PRO A 239 -21.69 -5.20 -6.15
N HIS A 240 -21.27 -6.23 -5.41
CA HIS A 240 -21.97 -6.80 -4.26
C HIS A 240 -22.00 -5.88 -3.04
N PHE A 241 -21.27 -4.77 -3.03
CA PHE A 241 -21.26 -3.85 -1.90
C PHE A 241 -21.94 -2.53 -2.26
N ASP A 242 -22.62 -1.95 -1.28
CA ASP A 242 -22.94 -0.52 -1.25
C ASP A 242 -22.08 0.16 -0.18
N ILE A 243 -21.61 1.36 -0.48
CA ILE A 243 -20.84 2.17 0.46
C ILE A 243 -21.81 3.03 1.27
N VAL A 244 -21.76 2.89 2.59
CA VAL A 244 -22.54 3.66 3.55
C VAL A 244 -21.79 4.92 3.97
N ASP A 245 -20.53 4.76 4.32
CA ASP A 245 -19.62 5.84 4.70
C ASP A 245 -18.20 5.51 4.26
N SER A 246 -17.39 6.53 4.00
CA SER A 246 -16.01 6.34 3.59
C SER A 246 -15.19 7.60 3.79
N GLY A 247 -13.87 7.43 3.93
CA GLY A 247 -12.99 8.58 4.06
C GLY A 247 -11.54 8.24 4.32
N VAL A 248 -10.83 9.27 4.74
CA VAL A 248 -9.42 9.24 5.11
C VAL A 248 -9.29 9.93 6.47
N PHE A 249 -8.61 9.29 7.42
CA PHE A 249 -8.28 9.88 8.71
C PHE A 249 -7.14 10.89 8.55
N ARG A 250 -7.50 12.10 8.11
CA ARG A 250 -6.56 13.20 7.82
C ARG A 250 -7.10 14.54 8.34
N ASN A 251 -6.31 15.24 9.14
CA ASN A 251 -6.64 16.55 9.68
C ASN A 251 -5.65 17.62 9.19
N GLU A 252 -6.14 18.58 8.42
CA GLU A 252 -5.34 19.65 7.80
C GLU A 252 -5.47 21.01 8.47
N ASN A 253 -6.18 21.08 9.60
CA ASN A 253 -6.33 22.34 10.29
C ASN A 253 -4.97 22.87 10.72
N ARG A 254 -4.67 24.12 10.43
CA ARG A 254 -3.40 24.76 10.82
C ARG A 254 -3.57 26.27 10.93
N ILE A 255 -2.73 26.88 11.76
CA ILE A 255 -2.63 28.34 11.92
C ILE A 255 -1.18 28.71 11.66
N GLU A 256 -0.90 29.40 10.56
CA GLU A 256 0.46 29.86 10.25
C GLU A 256 0.92 30.91 11.25
N LYS A 257 2.20 30.82 11.65
CA LYS A 257 2.86 31.75 12.56
C LYS A 257 3.99 32.55 11.90
N GLY A 258 4.28 32.24 10.63
CA GLY A 258 5.33 32.91 9.88
C GLY A 258 6.72 32.40 10.25
N CYS A 259 7.75 33.18 9.95
CA CYS A 259 9.15 32.75 10.00
C CYS A 259 10.00 33.64 10.93
N ASP A 260 9.34 34.46 11.76
CA ASP A 260 9.97 35.44 12.64
C ASP A 260 10.31 34.83 14.01
N GLY A 261 10.98 33.68 13.97
CA GLY A 261 11.36 32.91 15.17
C GLY A 261 10.26 31.98 15.68
N GLU A 262 10.65 31.09 16.60
CA GLU A 262 9.75 30.09 17.18
C GLU A 262 8.69 30.76 18.07
N PRO A 263 7.40 30.55 17.79
CA PRO A 263 6.34 31.16 18.59
C PRO A 263 6.22 30.44 19.94
N ASN A 264 6.07 31.21 21.02
CA ASN A 264 5.73 30.67 22.35
C ASN A 264 4.21 30.55 22.51
N ASP A 265 3.55 29.85 21.59
CA ASP A 265 2.12 29.62 21.64
C ASP A 265 1.78 28.41 22.50
N GLN A 266 0.80 28.57 23.38
CA GLN A 266 0.20 27.45 24.12
C GLN A 266 -1.29 27.42 23.82
N LYS A 267 -1.73 26.36 23.13
CA LYS A 267 -3.12 26.09 22.84
C LYS A 267 -3.38 24.61 23.09
N GLU A 268 -4.30 24.31 23.99
CA GLU A 268 -4.65 22.93 24.34
C GLU A 268 -5.11 22.16 23.10
N GLY A 269 -4.54 20.96 22.89
CA GLY A 269 -4.80 20.12 21.72
C GLY A 269 -4.07 20.54 20.44
N TRP A 270 -3.13 21.49 20.53
CA TRP A 270 -2.35 21.99 19.39
C TRP A 270 -0.86 22.05 19.73
N LYS A 271 -0.02 21.84 18.71
CA LYS A 271 1.44 21.88 18.79
C LYS A 271 2.01 22.86 17.79
N VAL A 272 3.05 23.56 18.21
CA VAL A 272 3.91 24.30 17.30
C VAL A 272 4.76 23.29 16.53
N VAL A 273 4.74 23.40 15.21
CA VAL A 273 5.59 22.64 14.29
C VAL A 273 6.39 23.60 13.43
N SER A 274 7.58 23.18 13.02
CA SER A 274 8.44 23.93 12.11
C SER A 274 8.48 23.29 10.73
N TYR A 275 8.67 24.10 9.70
CA TYR A 275 8.89 23.64 8.34
C TYR A 275 9.83 24.59 7.59
N PRO A 276 10.62 24.08 6.62
CA PRO A 276 11.49 24.92 5.80
C PRO A 276 10.68 25.74 4.79
N SER A 277 11.09 26.99 4.57
CA SER A 277 10.59 27.85 3.48
C SER A 277 11.75 28.67 2.91
N GLY A 278 12.29 28.22 1.78
CA GLY A 278 13.54 28.75 1.25
C GLY A 278 14.68 28.55 2.24
N GLU A 279 15.40 29.63 2.56
CA GLU A 279 16.48 29.65 3.57
C GLU A 279 15.98 29.84 5.01
N LYS A 280 14.68 30.03 5.22
CA LYS A 280 14.07 30.30 6.53
C LYS A 280 13.42 29.06 7.12
N THR A 281 13.32 29.04 8.44
CA THR A 281 12.43 28.13 9.18
C THR A 281 11.16 28.90 9.54
N CYS A 282 10.01 28.34 9.18
CA CYS A 282 8.70 28.90 9.50
C CYS A 282 7.95 27.96 10.44
N TYR A 283 6.91 28.48 11.08
CA TYR A 283 6.19 27.79 12.14
C TYR A 283 4.69 27.83 11.90
N ALA A 284 4.02 26.79 12.36
CA ALA A 284 2.56 26.70 12.39
C ALA A 284 2.10 26.05 13.69
N LEU A 285 0.90 26.40 14.15
CA LEU A 285 0.15 25.59 15.11
C LEU A 285 -0.67 24.57 14.33
N VAL A 286 -0.54 23.30 14.69
CA VAL A 286 -1.34 22.18 14.14
C VAL A 286 -1.99 21.40 15.28
N PRO A 287 -3.14 20.73 15.08
CA PRO A 287 -3.74 19.85 16.08
C PRO A 287 -2.80 18.69 16.47
N ASP A 288 -2.87 18.25 17.72
CA ASP A 288 -2.16 17.06 18.20
C ASP A 288 -2.46 15.82 17.35
N GLU A 289 -3.68 15.72 16.85
CA GLU A 289 -4.12 14.65 15.95
C GLU A 289 -3.30 14.61 14.65
N MET A 290 -2.97 15.77 14.06
CA MET A 290 -2.15 15.84 12.84
C MET A 290 -0.72 15.35 13.11
N VAL A 291 -0.16 15.73 14.27
CA VAL A 291 1.16 15.26 14.69
C VAL A 291 1.13 13.75 14.92
N LEU A 292 0.09 13.24 15.58
CA LEU A 292 -0.08 11.82 15.82
C LEU A 292 -0.21 11.03 14.51
N SER A 293 -1.03 11.50 13.57
CA SER A 293 -1.21 10.80 12.28
C SER A 293 0.09 10.75 11.48
N LYS A 294 0.83 11.85 11.40
CA LYS A 294 2.11 11.90 10.64
C LYS A 294 3.22 11.10 11.31
N THR A 295 3.26 11.09 12.65
CA THR A 295 4.26 10.30 13.38
C THR A 295 3.96 8.79 13.39
N ALA A 296 2.69 8.40 13.27
CA ALA A 296 2.30 7.01 13.19
C ALA A 296 2.63 6.36 11.84
N SER A 297 2.55 7.12 10.75
CA SER A 297 2.73 6.64 9.37
C SER A 297 2.93 7.81 8.40
N ASP A 298 3.61 7.58 7.28
CA ASP A 298 3.64 8.49 6.12
C ASP A 298 2.40 8.36 5.22
N HIS A 299 1.60 7.32 5.44
CA HIS A 299 0.28 7.14 4.86
C HIS A 299 -0.82 7.39 5.90
N PHE A 300 -1.95 7.95 5.46
CA PHE A 300 -3.16 8.12 6.26
C PHE A 300 -4.05 6.89 6.18
N ALA A 301 -4.59 6.47 7.31
CA ALA A 301 -5.56 5.39 7.35
C ALA A 301 -6.81 5.75 6.53
N ILE A 302 -7.24 4.83 5.66
CA ILE A 302 -8.48 4.95 4.88
C ILE A 302 -9.52 3.97 5.42
N PHE A 303 -10.81 4.31 5.27
CA PHE A 303 -11.91 3.44 5.72
C PHE A 303 -13.07 3.42 4.75
N ALA A 304 -13.81 2.32 4.76
CA ALA A 304 -15.08 2.16 4.07
C ALA A 304 -16.03 1.35 4.98
N GLU A 305 -17.18 1.94 5.31
CA GLU A 305 -18.32 1.23 5.87
C GLU A 305 -19.21 0.78 4.70
N VAL A 306 -19.47 -0.53 4.63
CA VAL A 306 -20.15 -1.11 3.47
C VAL A 306 -21.20 -2.12 3.89
N THR A 307 -22.27 -2.21 3.11
CA THR A 307 -23.28 -3.25 3.23
C THR A 307 -23.11 -4.26 2.10
N LEU A 308 -23.06 -5.54 2.46
CA LEU A 308 -23.11 -6.63 1.50
C LEU A 308 -24.55 -6.81 1.01
N LYS A 309 -24.75 -6.73 -0.31
CA LYS A 309 -26.03 -6.97 -0.96
C LYS A 309 -26.41 -8.45 -0.85
N PRO A 310 -27.71 -8.76 -0.85
CA PRO A 310 -28.21 -10.13 -0.93
C PRO A 310 -27.74 -10.86 -2.19
#